data_AF-A0A821ITT5-F1
#
_entry.id   AF-A0A821ITT5-F1
#
_cell.length_a   1.000
_cell.length_b   1.000
_cell.length_c   1.000
_cell.angle_alpha   90.00
_cell.angle_beta   90.00
_cell.angle_gamma   90.00
#
_symmetry.space_group_name_H-M   'P 1'
#
loop_
_entity.id
_entity.type
_entity.pdbx_description
1 polymer ?
#
loop_
_entity_poly.entity_id
_entity_poly.type
_entity_poly.pdbx_seq_one_letter_code
_entity_poly.pdbx_strand_id
1 'polypeptide(L)'
;MMIIVHRFLKILGGFRPVRELADRMNIIIHEYYDSGDVDETIRCLKELNVPHFFHEFVYELMDFCLEKNTERAQELTIGLLEKLTKTVVITYDQLKTGMLRLFDDIDDIHLDVPNVYEQLQTLLKQLEDKKILNHDITSNAPQKGRKHATSESENNKQEKH
;
A
#
# COMPACT_ATOMS: atom_id res chain seq x y z
N MET A 1 -19.14 -5.77 -15.89
CA MET A 1 -20.04 -4.62 -15.67
C MET A 1 -19.19 -3.47 -15.15
N MET A 2 -18.50 -2.75 -16.03
CA MET A 2 -17.58 -1.67 -15.69
C MET A 2 -17.92 -0.45 -16.55
N ILE A 3 -18.96 0.28 -16.16
CA ILE A 3 -19.26 1.58 -16.74
C ILE A 3 -19.65 2.48 -15.56
N ILE A 4 -19.18 3.72 -15.61
CA ILE A 4 -19.54 4.88 -14.79
C ILE A 4 -18.62 5.14 -13.59
N VAL A 5 -17.43 5.67 -13.85
CA VAL A 5 -16.85 6.74 -13.02
C VAL A 5 -15.93 7.70 -13.80
N HIS A 6 -16.12 7.84 -15.11
CA HIS A 6 -15.65 9.07 -15.75
C HIS A 6 -16.67 10.16 -15.47
N ARG A 7 -16.22 11.24 -14.80
CA ARG A 7 -16.88 12.53 -14.57
C ARG A 7 -17.47 12.69 -13.16
N PHE A 8 -16.70 13.23 -12.19
CA PHE A 8 -17.25 14.19 -11.20
C PHE A 8 -16.27 14.92 -10.26
N LEU A 9 -14.97 15.12 -10.56
CA LEU A 9 -14.11 15.83 -9.59
C LEU A 9 -13.41 17.08 -10.13
N LYS A 10 -14.19 18.14 -10.26
CA LYS A 10 -13.75 19.50 -9.95
C LYS A 10 -14.83 20.11 -9.06
N ILE A 11 -14.55 20.34 -7.78
CA ILE A 11 -15.04 21.47 -6.96
C ILE A 11 -14.48 21.36 -5.52
N LEU A 12 -13.67 22.37 -5.19
CA LEU A 12 -13.47 23.08 -3.91
C LEU A 12 -12.90 22.37 -2.67
N GLY A 13 -11.90 23.06 -2.09
CA GLY A 13 -11.25 22.74 -0.82
C GLY A 13 -12.15 22.99 0.40
N GLY A 14 -12.09 22.03 1.32
CA GLY A 14 -12.86 21.90 2.56
C GLY A 14 -12.80 20.42 2.93
N PHE A 15 -12.70 20.09 4.22
CA PHE A 15 -12.52 18.71 4.74
C PHE A 15 -13.21 17.64 3.88
N ARG A 16 -12.42 16.85 3.15
CA ARG A 16 -12.92 15.68 2.43
C ARG A 16 -13.11 14.54 3.44
N PRO A 17 -14.29 13.90 3.51
CA PRO A 17 -14.45 12.67 4.25
C PRO A 17 -13.35 11.66 3.90
N VAL A 18 -12.81 10.93 4.88
CA VAL A 18 -11.73 9.94 4.68
C VAL A 18 -12.06 8.97 3.55
N ARG A 19 -13.34 8.57 3.46
CA ARG A 19 -13.84 7.71 2.39
C ARG A 19 -13.67 8.32 0.99
N GLU A 20 -13.98 9.60 0.81
CA GLU A 20 -13.83 10.26 -0.49
C GLU A 20 -12.36 10.38 -0.91
N LEU A 21 -11.45 10.51 0.05
CA LEU A 21 -10.00 10.51 -0.22
C LEU A 21 -9.53 9.13 -0.69
N ALA A 22 -9.95 8.06 0.01
CA ALA A 22 -9.65 6.68 -0.36
C ALA A 22 -10.22 6.35 -1.75
N ASP A 23 -11.47 6.73 -2.03
CA ASP A 23 -12.09 6.57 -3.35
C ASP A 23 -11.28 7.28 -4.44
N ARG A 24 -10.78 8.49 -4.16
CA ARG A 24 -9.95 9.23 -5.13
C ARG A 24 -8.59 8.58 -5.34
N MET A 25 -7.96 8.06 -4.29
CA MET A 25 -6.70 7.32 -4.39
C MET A 25 -6.86 6.06 -5.25
N ASN A 26 -7.95 5.30 -5.04
CA ASN A 26 -8.30 4.15 -5.87
C ASN A 26 -8.46 4.53 -7.34
N ILE A 27 -9.15 5.64 -7.66
CA ILE A 27 -9.26 6.13 -9.04
C ILE A 27 -7.87 6.41 -9.64
N ILE A 28 -6.97 7.06 -8.89
CA ILE A 28 -5.61 7.34 -9.36
C ILE A 28 -4.84 6.04 -9.65
N ILE A 29 -4.97 5.02 -8.78
CA ILE A 29 -4.34 3.71 -8.97
C ILE A 29 -4.85 3.05 -10.26
N HIS A 30 -6.17 3.01 -10.47
CA HIS A 30 -6.75 2.44 -11.68
C HIS A 30 -6.31 3.18 -12.95
N GLU A 31 -6.40 4.52 -12.95
CA GLU A 31 -5.94 5.36 -14.07
C GLU A 31 -4.46 5.11 -14.37
N TYR A 32 -3.63 4.92 -13.34
CA TYR A 32 -2.22 4.57 -13.51
C TYR A 32 -2.02 3.19 -14.14
N TYR A 33 -2.77 2.15 -13.72
CA TYR A 33 -2.61 0.81 -14.29
C TYR A 33 -3.02 0.72 -15.76
N ASP A 34 -4.01 1.54 -16.16
CA ASP A 34 -4.47 1.63 -17.53
C ASP A 34 -3.49 2.42 -18.42
N SER A 35 -2.94 3.53 -17.90
CA SER A 35 -2.11 4.46 -18.68
C SER A 35 -0.61 4.22 -18.60
N GLY A 36 -0.11 3.77 -17.43
CA GLY A 36 1.30 3.76 -17.07
C GLY A 36 1.90 5.17 -16.81
N ASP A 37 1.07 6.22 -16.74
CA ASP A 37 1.55 7.60 -16.63
C ASP A 37 1.93 7.97 -15.19
N VAL A 38 3.23 7.87 -14.91
CA VAL A 38 3.79 8.17 -13.58
C VAL A 38 3.72 9.67 -13.25
N ASP A 39 3.96 10.55 -14.23
CA ASP A 39 4.03 11.99 -13.98
C ASP A 39 2.64 12.54 -13.67
N GLU A 40 1.62 12.07 -14.39
CA GLU A 40 0.22 12.37 -14.10
C GLU A 40 -0.20 11.85 -12.71
N THR A 41 0.22 10.63 -12.36
CA THR A 41 -0.04 10.05 -11.03
C THR A 41 0.55 10.91 -9.91
N ILE A 42 1.81 11.33 -10.07
CA ILE A 42 2.49 12.24 -9.13
C ILE A 42 1.72 13.56 -9.00
N ARG A 43 1.29 14.13 -10.12
CA ARG A 43 0.52 15.38 -10.15
C ARG A 43 -0.80 15.24 -9.38
N CYS A 44 -1.58 14.21 -9.71
CA CYS A 44 -2.86 13.92 -9.07
C CYS A 44 -2.72 13.71 -7.56
N LEU A 45 -1.70 12.98 -7.10
CA LEU A 45 -1.43 12.79 -5.67
C LEU A 45 -1.11 14.11 -4.96
N LYS A 46 -0.24 14.95 -5.54
CA LYS A 46 0.10 16.26 -4.95
C LYS A 46 -1.12 17.17 -4.85
N GLU A 47 -2.02 17.13 -5.82
CA GLU A 47 -3.27 17.90 -5.81
C GLU A 47 -4.25 17.46 -4.70
N LEU A 48 -4.10 16.25 -4.15
CA LEU A 48 -4.88 15.84 -2.99
C LEU A 48 -4.52 16.64 -1.73
N ASN A 49 -3.30 17.19 -1.64
CA ASN A 49 -2.82 18.00 -0.52
C ASN A 49 -3.04 17.37 0.88
N VAL A 50 -2.89 16.04 0.98
CA VAL A 50 -3.05 15.24 2.21
C VAL A 50 -1.91 14.24 2.40
N PRO A 51 -0.64 14.69 2.44
CA PRO A 51 0.53 13.80 2.42
C PRO A 51 0.59 12.83 3.62
N HIS A 52 -0.05 13.16 4.75
CA HIS A 52 -0.11 12.29 5.93
C HIS A 52 -1.05 11.10 5.79
N PHE A 53 -1.85 11.04 4.73
CA PHE A 53 -2.78 9.94 4.44
C PHE A 53 -2.29 9.07 3.27
N PHE A 54 -1.09 9.30 2.75
CA PHE A 54 -0.56 8.53 1.61
C PHE A 54 -0.18 7.09 1.97
N HIS A 55 -0.12 6.73 3.26
CA HIS A 55 -0.08 5.33 3.69
C HIS A 55 -1.31 4.54 3.21
N GLU A 56 -2.46 5.21 3.00
CA GLU A 56 -3.65 4.59 2.37
C GLU A 56 -3.38 4.25 0.92
N PHE A 57 -2.85 5.21 0.15
CA PHE A 57 -2.48 4.98 -1.24
C PHE A 57 -1.49 3.82 -1.40
N VAL A 58 -0.51 3.72 -0.50
CA VAL A 58 0.47 2.62 -0.50
C VAL A 58 -0.22 1.27 -0.24
N TYR A 59 -1.10 1.21 0.75
CA TYR A 59 -1.88 0.00 1.06
C TYR A 59 -2.69 -0.44 -0.16
N GLU A 60 -3.51 0.45 -0.71
CA GLU A 60 -4.41 0.16 -1.84
C GLU A 60 -3.64 -0.23 -3.10
N LEU A 61 -2.50 0.43 -3.38
CA LEU A 61 -1.66 0.11 -4.53
C LEU A 61 -1.09 -1.31 -4.43
N MET A 62 -0.65 -1.70 -3.24
CA MET A 62 -0.06 -3.01 -3.01
C MET A 62 -1.12 -4.11 -3.01
N ASP A 63 -2.26 -3.88 -2.37
CA ASP A 63 -3.40 -4.80 -2.38
C ASP A 63 -3.89 -5.04 -3.82
N PHE A 64 -4.08 -3.97 -4.59
CA PHE A 64 -4.46 -4.05 -5.99
C PHE A 64 -3.42 -4.82 -6.84
N CYS A 65 -2.13 -4.65 -6.56
CA CYS A 65 -1.08 -5.42 -7.23
C CYS A 65 -1.20 -6.93 -6.95
N LEU A 66 -1.45 -7.30 -5.69
CA LEU A 66 -1.60 -8.70 -5.26
C LEU A 66 -2.89 -9.33 -5.80
N GLU A 67 -3.98 -8.57 -5.85
CA GLU A 67 -5.24 -9.01 -6.47
C GLU A 67 -5.06 -9.30 -7.96
N LYS A 68 -4.34 -8.43 -8.69
CA LYS A 68 -4.09 -8.64 -10.12
C LYS A 68 -3.21 -9.84 -10.40
N ASN A 69 -2.24 -10.15 -9.54
CA ASN A 69 -1.35 -11.31 -9.66
C ASN A 69 -0.76 -11.51 -11.08
N THR A 70 -0.20 -10.43 -11.65
CA THR A 70 0.50 -10.49 -12.95
C THR A 70 1.86 -9.81 -12.86
N GLU A 71 2.81 -10.25 -13.69
CA GLU A 71 4.13 -9.63 -13.79
C GLU A 71 4.03 -8.14 -14.16
N ARG A 72 3.15 -7.78 -15.10
CA ARG A 72 2.89 -6.38 -15.47
C ARG A 72 2.43 -5.54 -14.27
N ALA A 73 1.54 -6.06 -13.43
CA ALA A 73 1.07 -5.35 -12.24
C ALA A 73 2.22 -5.09 -11.25
N GLN A 74 3.11 -6.07 -11.07
CA GLN A 74 4.30 -5.93 -10.23
C GLN A 74 5.25 -4.86 -10.79
N GLU A 75 5.55 -4.91 -12.09
CA GLU A 75 6.42 -3.93 -12.76
C GLU A 75 5.90 -2.49 -12.62
N LEU A 76 4.60 -2.28 -12.85
CA LEU A 76 3.94 -0.98 -12.69
C LEU A 76 4.03 -0.49 -11.24
N THR A 77 3.65 -1.34 -10.29
CA THR A 77 3.68 -1.00 -8.85
C THR A 77 5.06 -0.58 -8.38
N ILE A 78 6.06 -1.40 -8.70
CA ILE A 78 7.44 -1.15 -8.31
C ILE A 78 7.96 0.11 -8.98
N GLY A 79 7.70 0.29 -10.28
CA GLY A 79 8.10 1.48 -11.01
C GLY A 79 7.51 2.76 -10.43
N LEU A 80 6.23 2.73 -10.04
CA LEU A 80 5.56 3.85 -9.42
C LEU A 80 6.11 4.15 -8.02
N LEU A 81 6.25 3.14 -7.16
CA LEU A 81 6.82 3.31 -5.81
C LEU A 81 8.26 3.83 -5.86
N GLU A 82 9.06 3.35 -6.81
CA GLU A 82 10.42 3.84 -7.04
C GLU A 82 10.42 5.34 -7.35
N LYS A 83 9.48 5.81 -8.17
CA LYS A 83 9.38 7.23 -8.56
C LYS A 83 8.81 8.08 -7.44
N LEU A 84 7.78 7.61 -6.73
CA LEU A 84 7.14 8.34 -5.63
C LEU A 84 8.08 8.52 -4.43
N THR A 85 8.91 7.52 -4.12
CA THR A 85 9.91 7.62 -3.06
C THR A 85 11.10 8.51 -3.45
N LYS A 86 11.64 8.36 -4.66
CA LYS A 86 12.74 9.21 -5.17
C LYS A 86 12.36 10.69 -5.26
N THR A 87 11.10 10.98 -5.59
CA THR A 87 10.58 12.35 -5.66
C THR A 87 10.03 12.86 -4.33
N VAL A 88 10.09 12.04 -3.26
CA VAL A 88 9.64 12.36 -1.91
C VAL A 88 8.15 12.77 -1.87
N VAL A 89 7.35 12.26 -2.81
CA VAL A 89 5.89 12.39 -2.77
C VAL A 89 5.33 11.51 -1.66
N ILE A 90 5.85 10.28 -1.56
CA ILE A 90 5.59 9.37 -0.46
C ILE A 90 6.86 9.33 0.40
N THR A 91 6.71 9.68 1.67
CA THR A 91 7.81 9.57 2.64
C THR A 91 8.03 8.11 3.04
N TYR A 92 9.21 7.79 3.55
CA TYR A 92 9.50 6.45 4.05
C TYR A 92 8.52 6.01 5.15
N ASP A 93 8.09 6.93 6.01
CA ASP A 93 7.13 6.65 7.08
C ASP A 93 5.74 6.26 6.55
N GLN A 94 5.28 6.96 5.50
CA GLN A 94 4.01 6.62 4.83
C GLN A 94 4.09 5.28 4.10
N LEU A 95 5.21 5.03 3.41
CA LEU A 95 5.49 3.75 2.78
C LEU A 95 5.49 2.61 3.80
N LYS A 96 6.26 2.74 4.88
CA LYS A 96 6.32 1.75 5.96
C LYS A 96 4.95 1.48 6.55
N THR A 97 4.19 2.53 6.88
CA THR A 97 2.87 2.39 7.50
C THR A 97 1.89 1.66 6.58
N GLY A 98 1.88 1.98 5.28
CA GLY A 98 1.05 1.27 4.30
C GLY A 98 1.41 -0.22 4.16
N MET A 99 2.71 -0.53 4.15
CA MET A 99 3.20 -1.91 4.07
C MET A 99 2.84 -2.74 5.32
N LEU A 100 2.98 -2.16 6.53
CA LEU A 100 2.64 -2.89 7.76
C LEU A 100 1.14 -3.20 7.84
N ARG A 101 0.28 -2.28 7.40
CA ARG A 101 -1.17 -2.54 7.30
C ARG A 101 -1.48 -3.70 6.36
N LEU A 102 -0.83 -3.73 5.19
CA LEU A 102 -0.98 -4.85 4.25
C LEU A 102 -0.56 -6.19 4.88
N PHE A 103 0.46 -6.18 5.74
CA PHE A 103 0.91 -7.38 6.44
C PHE A 103 -0.09 -7.84 7.48
N ASP A 104 -0.71 -6.92 8.22
CA ASP A 104 -1.75 -7.22 9.20
C ASP A 104 -2.99 -7.83 8.52
N ASP A 105 -3.35 -7.35 7.33
CA ASP A 105 -4.53 -7.78 6.58
C ASP A 105 -4.27 -8.97 5.63
N ILE A 106 -3.03 -9.50 5.54
CA ILE A 106 -2.66 -10.50 4.52
C ILE A 106 -3.46 -11.80 4.64
N ASP A 107 -3.85 -12.17 5.86
CA ASP A 107 -4.57 -13.42 6.12
C ASP A 107 -5.99 -13.34 5.58
N ASP A 108 -6.59 -12.14 5.60
CA ASP A 108 -7.88 -11.85 4.98
C ASP A 108 -7.73 -11.77 3.45
N ILE A 109 -6.70 -11.09 2.94
CA ILE A 109 -6.40 -11.06 1.49
C ILE A 109 -6.17 -12.48 0.95
N HIS A 110 -5.59 -13.38 1.74
CA HIS A 110 -5.37 -14.78 1.37
C HIS A 110 -6.67 -15.54 1.09
N LEU A 111 -7.79 -15.15 1.72
CA LEU A 111 -9.10 -15.76 1.47
C LEU A 111 -9.54 -15.57 0.02
N ASP A 112 -9.22 -14.42 -0.57
CA ASP A 112 -9.54 -14.08 -1.95
C ASP A 112 -8.41 -14.44 -2.93
N VAL A 113 -7.15 -14.39 -2.47
CA VAL A 113 -5.94 -14.63 -3.27
C VAL A 113 -5.13 -15.81 -2.68
N PRO A 114 -5.35 -17.05 -3.15
CA PRO A 114 -4.73 -18.25 -2.56
C PRO A 114 -3.19 -18.28 -2.54
N ASN A 115 -2.55 -17.53 -3.44
CA ASN A 115 -1.09 -17.49 -3.57
C ASN A 115 -0.47 -16.18 -3.05
N VAL A 116 -1.21 -15.40 -2.23
CA VAL A 116 -0.79 -14.04 -1.84
C VAL A 116 0.57 -14.01 -1.13
N TYR A 117 0.88 -14.98 -0.25
CA TYR A 117 2.17 -14.98 0.46
C TYR A 117 3.36 -15.13 -0.48
N GLU A 118 3.27 -16.01 -1.49
CA GLU A 118 4.37 -16.22 -2.45
C GLU A 118 4.57 -14.99 -3.34
N GLN A 119 3.46 -14.36 -3.75
CA GLN A 119 3.48 -13.10 -4.50
C GLN A 119 4.09 -11.98 -3.67
N LEU A 120 3.66 -11.83 -2.42
CA LEU A 120 4.15 -10.81 -1.51
C LEU A 120 5.66 -10.97 -1.30
N GLN A 121 6.14 -12.19 -1.02
CA GLN A 121 7.58 -12.44 -0.83
C GLN A 121 8.40 -12.09 -2.08
N THR A 122 7.90 -12.42 -3.27
CA THR A 122 8.54 -12.07 -4.53
C THR A 122 8.60 -10.55 -4.72
N LEU A 123 7.50 -9.86 -4.44
CA LEU A 123 7.38 -8.42 -4.58
C LEU A 123 8.28 -7.68 -3.58
N LEU A 124 8.29 -8.10 -2.31
CA LEU A 124 9.15 -7.51 -1.27
C LEU A 124 10.63 -7.64 -1.60
N LYS A 125 11.06 -8.78 -2.13
CA LYS A 125 12.44 -8.98 -2.57
C LYS A 125 12.82 -7.99 -3.66
N GLN A 126 11.95 -7.78 -4.66
CA GLN A 126 12.20 -6.81 -5.72
C GLN A 126 12.24 -5.36 -5.21
N LEU A 127 11.41 -5.02 -4.22
CA LEU A 127 11.44 -3.71 -3.55
C LEU A 127 12.72 -3.50 -2.74
N GLU A 128 13.23 -4.53 -2.08
CA GLU A 128 14.51 -4.52 -1.36
C GLU A 128 15.69 -4.38 -2.33
N ASP A 129 15.71 -5.15 -3.43
CA ASP A 129 16.75 -5.08 -4.47
C ASP A 129 16.86 -3.67 -5.06
N LYS A 130 15.72 -2.97 -5.22
CA LYS A 130 15.64 -1.58 -5.68
C LYS A 130 15.87 -0.54 -4.58
N LYS A 131 16.07 -0.96 -3.33
CA LYS A 131 16.26 -0.10 -2.14
C LYS A 131 15.08 0.86 -1.91
N ILE A 132 13.89 0.43 -2.30
CA ILE A 132 12.63 1.16 -2.04
C ILE A 132 12.19 0.90 -0.59
N LEU A 133 12.36 -0.35 -0.14
CA LEU A 133 12.14 -0.77 1.24
C LEU A 133 13.45 -1.28 1.85
N ASN A 134 13.56 -1.14 3.16
CA ASN A 134 14.67 -1.69 3.93
C ASN A 134 14.35 -3.12 4.37
N HIS A 135 15.40 -3.91 4.54
CA HIS A 135 15.32 -5.29 5.01
C HIS A 135 14.48 -5.44 6.29
N ASP A 136 14.66 -4.53 7.24
CA ASP A 136 13.97 -4.54 8.54
C ASP A 136 12.44 -4.53 8.44
N ILE A 137 11.89 -3.96 7.36
CA ILE A 137 10.44 -3.98 7.11
C ILE A 137 10.05 -5.28 6.44
N THR A 138 10.78 -5.69 5.42
CA THR A 138 10.51 -6.93 4.68
C THR A 138 10.62 -8.18 5.55
N SER A 139 11.48 -8.17 6.57
CA SER A 139 11.64 -9.28 7.52
C SER A 139 10.43 -9.47 8.44
N ASN A 140 9.59 -8.44 8.61
CA ASN A 140 8.34 -8.54 9.37
C ASN A 140 7.20 -9.13 8.54
N ALA A 141 7.42 -9.41 7.25
CA ALA A 141 6.36 -9.91 6.39
C ALA A 141 5.87 -11.29 6.86
N PRO A 142 4.55 -11.48 6.95
CA PRO A 142 3.94 -12.73 7.36
C PRO A 142 4.31 -13.89 6.42
N GLN A 143 4.39 -15.08 7.00
CA GLN A 143 4.64 -16.32 6.28
C GLN A 143 3.48 -17.28 6.53
N LYS A 144 3.07 -18.00 5.47
CA LYS A 144 1.99 -18.99 5.53
C LYS A 144 2.19 -19.95 6.72
N GLY A 145 1.26 -19.93 7.68
CA GLY A 145 1.25 -20.83 8.83
C GLY A 145 2.06 -20.42 10.06
N ARG A 146 2.77 -19.28 10.04
CA ARG A 146 3.32 -18.68 11.27
C ARG A 146 2.27 -17.75 11.87
N LYS A 147 1.50 -18.28 12.83
CA LYS A 147 0.64 -17.45 13.68
C LYS A 147 1.50 -16.37 14.33
N HIS A 148 1.15 -15.10 14.14
CA HIS A 148 1.76 -13.98 14.84
C HIS A 148 1.72 -14.28 16.34
N ALA A 149 2.89 -14.54 16.93
CA ALA A 149 3.04 -14.51 18.37
C ALA A 149 3.03 -13.03 18.75
N THR A 150 1.84 -12.48 19.02
CA THR A 150 1.73 -11.25 19.80
C THR A 150 2.45 -11.49 21.12
N SER A 151 3.49 -10.71 21.37
CA SER A 151 4.22 -10.70 22.63
C SER A 151 3.34 -10.08 23.72
N GLU A 152 2.33 -10.82 24.16
CA GLU A 152 1.73 -10.64 25.48
C GLU A 152 2.62 -11.35 26.50
N SER A 153 3.59 -10.61 27.03
CA SER A 153 4.39 -10.97 28.20
C SER A 153 5.07 -9.68 28.67
N GLU A 154 5.01 -9.18 29.88
CA GLU A 154 4.47 -9.60 31.18
C GLU A 154 4.48 -8.31 32.00
N ASN A 155 3.37 -7.87 32.58
CA ASN A 155 3.40 -6.89 33.68
C ASN A 155 2.29 -7.20 34.67
N ASN A 156 2.46 -8.34 35.35
CA ASN A 156 1.76 -8.58 36.60
C ASN A 156 2.66 -9.39 37.54
N LYS A 157 3.52 -8.67 38.28
CA LYS A 157 4.08 -9.12 39.57
C LYS A 157 4.85 -7.98 40.24
N GLN A 158 4.11 -7.17 40.99
CA GLN A 158 4.53 -6.44 42.19
C GLN A 158 3.20 -5.97 42.78
N GLU A 159 2.59 -6.74 43.67
CA GLU A 159 2.67 -6.45 45.11
C GLU A 159 2.46 -7.73 45.92
N LYS A 160 3.56 -8.24 46.50
CA LYS A 160 3.54 -8.94 47.79
C LYS A 160 4.82 -8.57 48.53
N HIS A 161 4.77 -7.47 49.25
CA HIS A 161 5.36 -7.39 50.59
C HIS A 161 4.62 -6.34 51.40
#